data_AF-A0A4Q0LNU5-F1
#
_entry.id   AF-A0A4Q0LNU5-F1
#
_cell.length_a   1.000
_cell.length_b   1.000
_cell.length_c   1.000
_cell.angle_alpha   90.00
_cell.angle_beta   90.00
_cell.angle_gamma   90.00
#
_symmetry.space_group_name_H-M   'P 1'
#
loop_
_entity.id
_entity.type
_entity.pdbx_description
1 polymer ?
#
loop_
_entity_poly.entity_id
_entity_poly.type
_entity_poly.pdbx_seq_one_letter_code
_entity_poly.pdbx_strand_id
1 'polypeptide(L)'
;MSSSIVSKKSYGVDVASFQKENVSYTGAKFAIVKLTQGTGYINPKAKAQIKSAKAHGLLTMGYFYANHSGSVTRARAEAKYA
;
A
#
# COMPACT_ATOMS: atom_id res chain seq x y z
N MET A 1 -6.65 -13.36 -10.37
CA MET A 1 -5.40 -12.88 -10.99
C MET A 1 -5.45 -11.36 -11.00
N SER A 2 -4.49 -10.66 -10.40
CA SER A 2 -4.40 -9.19 -10.46
C SER A 2 -4.11 -8.77 -11.91
N SER A 3 -4.85 -7.79 -12.45
CA SER A 3 -4.50 -7.24 -13.78
C SER A 3 -3.17 -6.50 -13.69
N SER A 4 -2.18 -6.88 -14.50
CA SER A 4 -0.88 -6.19 -14.57
C SER A 4 -0.92 -4.93 -15.45
N ILE A 5 -2.07 -4.66 -16.10
CA ILE A 5 -2.25 -3.50 -17.00
C ILE A 5 -3.45 -2.69 -16.50
N VAL A 6 -3.21 -1.41 -16.24
CA VAL A 6 -4.22 -0.43 -15.84
C VAL A 6 -4.18 0.74 -16.82
N SER A 7 -5.32 1.07 -17.43
CA SER A 7 -5.41 2.18 -18.39
C SER A 7 -5.09 3.53 -17.75
N LYS A 8 -4.56 4.47 -18.54
CA LYS A 8 -4.35 5.87 -18.10
C LYS A 8 -5.63 6.48 -17.52
N LYS A 9 -5.47 7.34 -16.51
CA LYS A 9 -6.58 8.02 -15.81
C LYS A 9 -7.61 7.06 -15.16
N SER A 10 -7.21 5.83 -14.85
CA SER A 10 -8.05 4.92 -14.06
C SER A 10 -8.19 5.41 -12.63
N TYR A 11 -9.35 5.17 -12.04
CA TYR A 11 -9.56 5.38 -10.61
C TYR A 11 -8.79 4.31 -9.80
N GLY A 12 -8.18 4.73 -8.70
CA GLY A 12 -7.54 3.84 -7.74
C GLY A 12 -7.59 4.43 -6.34
N VAL A 13 -7.23 3.60 -5.36
CA VAL A 13 -7.33 3.94 -3.94
C VAL A 13 -6.00 3.70 -3.24
N ASP A 14 -5.72 4.45 -2.19
CA ASP A 14 -4.73 4.09 -1.19
C ASP A 14 -5.44 3.75 0.14
N VAL A 15 -4.86 2.81 0.89
CA VAL A 15 -5.39 2.39 2.18
C VAL A 15 -4.28 2.24 3.22
N ALA A 16 -4.63 2.54 4.46
CA ALA A 16 -3.80 2.37 5.64
C ALA A 16 -4.58 1.63 6.74
N SER A 17 -4.05 1.62 7.97
CA SER A 17 -4.71 1.01 9.13
C SER A 17 -6.05 1.64 9.50
N PHE A 18 -6.34 2.86 9.01
CA PHE A 18 -7.58 3.57 9.26
C PHE A 18 -8.76 3.01 8.46
N GLN A 19 -8.50 2.38 7.32
CA GLN A 19 -9.51 1.73 6.49
C GLN A 19 -9.77 0.29 6.97
N LYS A 20 -10.85 -0.30 6.45
CA LYS A 20 -11.18 -1.71 6.67
C LYS A 20 -10.17 -2.62 5.94
N GLU A 21 -10.15 -3.89 6.33
CA GLU A 21 -9.34 -4.91 5.64
C GLU A 21 -9.90 -5.28 4.26
N ASN A 22 -11.21 -5.09 4.07
CA ASN A 22 -11.86 -5.32 2.78
C ASN A 22 -11.60 -4.14 1.83
N VAL A 23 -10.73 -4.36 0.83
CA VAL A 23 -10.37 -3.40 -0.20
C VAL A 23 -11.23 -3.66 -1.44
N SER A 24 -12.48 -3.22 -1.35
CA SER A 24 -13.48 -3.32 -2.43
C SER A 24 -14.12 -1.97 -2.66
N TYR A 25 -13.63 -1.24 -3.65
CA TYR A 25 -14.11 0.07 -4.04
C TYR A 25 -14.63 0.02 -5.47
N THR A 26 -15.88 0.42 -5.66
CA THR A 26 -16.53 0.38 -6.97
C THR A 26 -15.74 1.19 -7.99
N GLY A 27 -15.42 0.56 -9.13
CA GLY A 27 -14.70 1.20 -10.24
C GLY A 27 -13.18 1.30 -10.06
N ALA A 28 -12.63 0.99 -8.88
CA ALA A 28 -11.18 1.04 -8.66
C ALA A 28 -10.47 -0.02 -9.52
N LYS A 29 -9.31 0.36 -10.07
CA LYS A 29 -8.47 -0.51 -10.90
C LYS A 29 -7.15 -0.89 -10.22
N PHE A 30 -6.76 -0.13 -9.20
CA PHE A 30 -5.56 -0.39 -8.41
C PHE A 30 -5.75 0.04 -6.96
N ALA A 31 -4.94 -0.55 -6.08
CA ALA A 31 -4.87 -0.23 -4.66
C ALA A 31 -3.40 -0.12 -4.21
N ILE A 32 -3.09 0.91 -3.41
CA ILE A 32 -1.77 1.10 -2.79
C ILE A 32 -1.92 0.94 -1.26
N VAL A 33 -1.27 -0.06 -0.68
CA VAL A 33 -1.43 -0.44 0.74
C VAL A 33 -0.25 0.06 1.56
N LYS A 34 -0.51 0.77 2.66
CA LYS A 34 0.53 1.14 3.63
C LYS A 34 1.13 -0.12 4.25
N LEU A 35 2.43 -0.29 4.17
CA LEU A 35 3.16 -1.40 4.76
C LEU A 35 3.76 -1.00 6.11
N THR A 36 4.61 0.04 6.10
CA THR A 36 5.38 0.47 7.26
C THR A 36 5.39 1.99 7.44
N GLN A 37 5.86 2.46 8.59
CA GLN A 37 6.16 3.87 8.85
C GLN A 37 7.43 3.99 9.68
N GLY A 38 8.39 4.78 9.20
CA GLY A 38 9.73 4.81 9.78
C GLY A 38 10.31 3.39 9.87
N THR A 39 10.91 3.07 11.02
CA THR A 39 11.43 1.72 11.33
C THR A 39 10.74 1.07 12.54
N GLY A 40 9.59 1.60 12.95
CA GLY A 40 8.95 1.24 14.23
C GLY A 40 7.48 0.84 14.12
N TYR A 41 6.89 0.95 12.93
CA TYR A 41 5.47 0.67 12.73
C TYR A 41 5.26 -0.19 11.49
N ILE A 42 4.45 -1.24 11.65
CA ILE A 42 3.90 -2.07 10.58
C ILE A 42 2.39 -1.92 10.62
N ASN A 43 1.76 -1.69 9.48
CA ASN A 43 0.30 -1.66 9.38
C ASN A 43 -0.24 -3.08 9.69
N PRO A 44 -0.97 -3.28 10.80
CA PRO A 44 -1.44 -4.61 11.20
C PRO A 44 -2.45 -5.20 10.19
N LYS A 45 -3.10 -4.34 9.40
CA LYS A 45 -4.09 -4.73 8.38
C LYS A 45 -3.49 -4.99 7.00
N ALA A 46 -2.20 -4.71 6.78
CA ALA A 46 -1.59 -4.73 5.46
C ALA A 46 -1.76 -6.08 4.75
N LYS A 47 -1.52 -7.19 5.45
CA LYS A 47 -1.64 -8.54 4.88
C LYS A 47 -3.06 -8.84 4.42
N ALA A 48 -4.06 -8.48 5.22
CA ALA A 48 -5.47 -8.68 4.89
C ALA A 48 -5.91 -7.76 3.74
N GLN A 49 -5.46 -6.49 3.73
CA GLN A 49 -5.72 -5.53 2.67
C GLN A 49 -5.12 -5.97 1.32
N ILE A 50 -3.87 -6.44 1.31
CA ILE A 50 -3.22 -6.98 0.10
C ILE A 50 -3.98 -8.20 -0.42
N LYS A 51 -4.37 -9.12 0.47
CA LYS A 51 -5.15 -10.31 0.09
C LYS A 51 -6.49 -9.91 -0.52
N SER A 52 -7.19 -8.97 0.11
CA SER A 52 -8.48 -8.48 -0.38
C SER A 52 -8.35 -7.76 -1.72
N ALA A 53 -7.38 -6.86 -1.90
CA ALA A 53 -7.16 -6.16 -3.16
C ALA A 53 -6.89 -7.12 -4.33
N LYS A 54 -6.03 -8.12 -4.10
CA LYS A 54 -5.75 -9.18 -5.09
C LYS A 54 -6.99 -10.01 -5.42
N ALA A 55 -7.83 -10.32 -4.41
CA ALA A 55 -9.08 -11.06 -4.60
C ALA A 55 -10.10 -10.28 -5.43
N HIS A 56 -10.14 -8.95 -5.30
CA HIS A 56 -11.01 -8.07 -6.09
C HIS A 56 -10.40 -7.67 -7.45
N GLY A 57 -9.29 -8.30 -7.87
CA GLY A 57 -8.68 -8.08 -9.18
C GLY A 57 -7.94 -6.75 -9.33
N LEU A 58 -7.69 -6.03 -8.24
CA LEU A 58 -6.98 -4.75 -8.26
C LEU A 58 -5.48 -4.96 -8.46
N LEU A 59 -4.87 -4.12 -9.31
CA LEU A 59 -3.41 -3.97 -9.31
C LEU A 59 -2.96 -3.52 -7.91
N THR A 60 -2.21 -4.37 -7.22
CA THR A 60 -1.86 -4.16 -5.81
C THR A 60 -0.42 -3.70 -5.66
N MET A 61 -0.23 -2.56 -4.99
CA MET A 61 1.07 -1.96 -4.70
C MET A 61 1.21 -1.69 -3.19
N GLY A 62 2.44 -1.45 -2.73
CA GLY A 62 2.74 -1.10 -1.34
C GLY A 62 3.41 0.26 -1.25
N TYR A 63 3.26 0.94 -0.10
CA TYR A 63 4.03 2.14 0.24
C TYR A 63 4.49 2.11 1.70
N PHE A 64 5.58 2.81 2.02
CA PHE A 64 5.99 3.11 3.38
C PHE A 64 5.92 4.61 3.65
N TYR A 65 5.58 4.99 4.88
CA TYR A 65 5.53 6.40 5.27
C TYR A 65 6.88 6.82 5.86
N ALA A 66 7.51 7.79 5.20
CA ALA A 66 8.85 8.26 5.53
C ALA A 66 8.88 9.16 6.78
N ASN A 67 9.87 8.96 7.66
CA ASN A 67 10.15 9.78 8.85
C ASN A 67 11.62 10.29 8.89
N HIS A 68 12.36 10.13 7.80
CA HIS A 68 13.81 10.35 7.78
C HIS A 68 14.25 11.81 7.76
N SER A 69 13.36 12.75 7.43
CA SER A 69 13.69 14.19 7.30
C SER A 69 14.96 14.39 6.44
N GLY A 70 15.94 15.18 6.87
CA GLY A 70 17.21 15.38 6.16
C GLY A 70 18.25 14.26 6.32
N SER A 71 17.93 13.13 6.96
CA SER A 71 18.91 12.07 7.26
C SER A 71 18.92 10.96 6.21
N VAL A 72 19.99 10.92 5.39
CA VAL A 72 20.22 9.84 4.42
C VAL A 72 20.33 8.46 5.10
N THR A 73 20.95 8.39 6.28
CA THR A 73 21.07 7.14 7.04
C THR A 73 19.69 6.61 7.44
N ARG A 74 18.80 7.48 7.94
CA ARG A 74 17.42 7.08 8.26
C ARG A 74 16.64 6.72 7.00
N ALA A 75 16.80 7.45 5.90
CA ALA A 75 16.12 7.14 4.63
C ALA A 75 16.46 5.73 4.14
N ARG A 76 17.74 5.34 4.20
CA ARG A 76 18.19 3.97 3.87
C ARG A 76 17.64 2.92 4.85
N ALA A 77 17.57 3.24 6.14
CA ALA A 77 17.03 2.33 7.14
C ALA A 77 15.53 2.07 6.93
N GLU A 78 14.75 3.11 6.63
CA GLU A 78 13.33 3.02 6.31
C GLU A 78 13.09 2.20 5.04
N ALA A 79 13.87 2.45 3.97
CA ALA A 79 13.78 1.70 2.73
C ALA A 79 14.11 0.20 2.89
N LYS A 80 15.05 -0.15 3.79
CA LYS A 80 15.38 -1.54 4.11
C LYS A 80 14.30 -2.22 4.96
N TYR A 81 13.54 -1.44 5.74
CA TYR A 81 12.51 -1.94 6.64
C TYR A 81 11.16 -2.18 5.93
N ALA A 82 10.90 -1.44 4.86
CA ALA A 82 9.71 -1.56 4.02
C ALA A 82 9.68 -2.87 3.21
#